data_AF-A0AAF0TM41-F1
#
_entry.id   AF-A0AAF0TM41-F1
#
_cell.length_a   1.000
_cell.length_b   1.000
_cell.length_c   1.000
_cell.angle_alpha   90.00
_cell.angle_beta   90.00
_cell.angle_gamma   90.00
#
_symmetry.space_group_name_H-M   'P 1'
#
loop_
_entity.id
_entity.type
_entity.pdbx_description
1 polymer ?
#
loop_
_entity_poly.entity_id
_entity_poly.type
_entity_poly.pdbx_seq_one_letter_code
_entity_poly.pdbx_strand_id
1 'polypeptide(L)'
;MEHPEDECRVGVEHPEKHEDEEAVARHEEFKKSVEAKIALRKNNLNPERPDTGFLRTLDSSIKRNTAVIKKLKQINEEQREGLMEELRSVNLSKFVSEAVTAICDAKLRAADIQAAVLICSLLHQRYKDFSPSLVQGLVKIFFPGKAAEDVDVDRNARAMKKRSTLKLLLELYFVGVVDDTGIFVNIVKDLTSVEHLKDRDATQTNLSLLASFARQGRYLLGLPLAGQDILEELFKALNVTTDQKRFFRKAFQTYYDASVELLQSEHAVRLFPLLNWKTLNLERKSLRQMEHENEKILSAKGELNEENASTYEKLRKAYDQLYRGISGFSAPCLQEIVVSLLVQSSTVIYRSPDSKPIS
;
A
#
# COMPACT_ATOMS: atom_id res chain seq x y z
N MET A 1 71.63 17.73 0.64
CA MET A 1 70.31 17.64 1.27
C MET A 1 69.38 17.01 0.25
N GLU A 2 69.01 15.77 0.53
CA GLU A 2 67.99 15.01 -0.17
C GLU A 2 66.60 15.56 0.20
N HIS A 3 65.71 15.71 -0.78
CA HIS A 3 64.31 15.25 -0.73
C HIS A 3 63.59 15.54 -2.06
N PRO A 4 62.98 14.53 -2.72
CA PRO A 4 62.01 14.70 -3.79
C PRO A 4 60.59 14.74 -3.20
N GLU A 5 59.76 15.69 -3.63
CA GLU A 5 58.32 15.68 -3.38
C GLU A 5 57.62 14.94 -4.52
N ASP A 6 57.17 13.72 -4.19
CA ASP A 6 56.23 12.91 -4.94
C ASP A 6 54.84 13.16 -4.32
N GLU A 7 53.95 13.85 -5.04
CA GLU A 7 52.52 13.92 -4.69
C GLU A 7 51.66 13.56 -5.91
N CYS A 8 51.44 12.25 -6.04
CA CYS A 8 50.14 11.60 -6.22
C CYS A 8 49.01 12.48 -6.80
N ARG A 9 48.86 12.47 -8.13
CA ARG A 9 47.61 12.88 -8.79
C ARG A 9 46.53 11.83 -8.53
N VAL A 10 45.80 11.99 -7.43
CA VAL A 10 44.56 11.25 -7.17
C VAL A 10 43.51 11.71 -8.19
N GLY A 11 43.00 10.76 -8.97
CA GLY A 11 41.95 10.99 -9.94
C GLY A 11 40.69 11.54 -9.28
N VAL A 12 40.29 12.73 -9.71
CA VAL A 12 38.96 13.26 -9.42
C VAL A 12 38.00 12.61 -10.41
N GLU A 13 37.48 11.44 -10.05
CA GLU A 13 36.28 10.90 -10.71
C GLU A 13 35.10 11.84 -10.37
N HIS A 14 34.49 12.39 -11.42
CA HIS A 14 33.39 13.36 -11.33
C HIS A 14 32.13 12.71 -10.73
N PRO A 15 31.59 13.21 -9.60
CA PRO A 15 30.38 12.68 -8.95
C PRO A 15 29.12 12.69 -9.84
N GLU A 16 28.99 13.69 -10.72
CA GLU A 16 27.81 13.88 -11.57
C GLU A 16 27.62 12.78 -12.63
N LYS A 17 28.71 12.19 -13.14
CA LYS A 17 28.61 11.08 -14.11
C LYS A 17 28.11 9.79 -13.46
N HIS A 18 28.48 9.55 -12.21
CA HIS A 18 28.07 8.37 -11.46
C HIS A 18 26.59 8.43 -11.07
N GLU A 19 26.06 9.62 -10.74
CA GLU A 19 24.62 9.82 -10.45
C GLU A 19 23.72 9.60 -11.68
N ASP A 20 24.17 10.03 -12.86
CA ASP A 20 23.46 9.80 -14.12
C ASP A 20 23.45 8.31 -14.52
N GLU A 21 24.57 7.60 -14.35
CA GLU A 21 24.66 6.16 -14.61
C GLU A 21 23.76 5.33 -13.67
N GLU A 22 23.71 5.68 -12.38
CA GLU A 22 22.83 5.01 -11.41
C GLU A 22 21.34 5.31 -11.70
N ALA A 23 21.01 6.52 -12.14
CA ALA A 23 19.64 6.86 -12.55
C ALA A 23 19.19 6.04 -13.78
N VAL A 24 20.07 5.89 -14.78
CA VAL A 24 19.81 5.06 -15.97
C VAL A 24 19.66 3.59 -15.58
N ALA A 25 20.55 3.03 -14.76
CA ALA A 25 20.47 1.65 -14.31
C ALA A 25 19.15 1.35 -13.57
N ARG A 26 18.71 2.24 -12.68
CA ARG A 26 17.41 2.12 -11.99
C ARG A 26 16.23 2.18 -12.95
N HIS A 27 16.30 3.03 -13.99
CA HIS A 27 15.25 3.12 -14.99
C HIS A 27 15.16 1.84 -15.84
N GLU A 28 16.30 1.26 -16.23
CA GLU A 28 16.34 0.00 -16.97
C GLU A 28 15.83 -1.19 -16.14
N GLU A 29 16.24 -1.29 -14.87
CA GLU A 29 15.74 -2.34 -13.97
C GLU A 29 14.22 -2.24 -13.78
N PHE A 30 13.72 -1.01 -13.61
CA PHE A 30 12.28 -0.76 -13.53
C PHE A 30 11.56 -1.20 -14.80
N LYS A 31 12.08 -0.84 -15.98
CA LYS A 31 11.51 -1.24 -17.27
C LYS A 31 11.46 -2.76 -17.41
N LYS A 32 12.56 -3.47 -17.12
CA LYS A 32 12.63 -4.94 -17.14
C LYS A 32 11.60 -5.57 -16.19
N SER A 33 11.43 -4.98 -15.00
CA SER A 33 10.42 -5.44 -14.03
C SER A 33 8.99 -5.32 -14.58
N VAL A 34 8.67 -4.21 -15.26
CA VAL A 34 7.33 -4.02 -15.86
C VAL A 34 7.12 -4.95 -17.07
N GLU A 35 8.13 -5.14 -17.92
CA GLU A 35 8.06 -6.09 -19.04
C GLU A 35 7.82 -7.53 -18.56
N ALA A 36 8.54 -7.96 -17.52
CA ALA A 36 8.32 -9.26 -16.90
C ALA A 36 6.88 -9.40 -16.35
N LYS A 37 6.33 -8.32 -15.76
CA LYS A 37 4.96 -8.28 -15.27
C LYS A 37 3.92 -8.37 -16.39
N ILE A 38 4.13 -7.69 -17.53
CA ILE A 38 3.28 -7.78 -18.72
C ILE A 38 3.30 -9.20 -19.30
N ALA A 39 4.49 -9.80 -19.44
CA ALA A 39 4.63 -11.17 -19.93
C ALA A 39 3.92 -12.17 -19.01
N LEU A 40 4.08 -12.03 -17.70
CA LEU A 40 3.41 -12.88 -16.72
C LEU A 40 1.89 -12.71 -16.77
N ARG A 41 1.40 -11.47 -16.95
CA ARG A 41 -0.03 -11.19 -17.17
C ARG A 41 -0.58 -11.94 -18.36
N LYS A 42 0.10 -11.88 -19.50
CA LYS A 42 -0.33 -12.57 -20.72
C LYS A 42 -0.47 -14.08 -20.48
N ASN A 43 0.51 -14.69 -19.80
CA ASN A 43 0.51 -16.12 -19.50
C ASN A 43 -0.56 -16.52 -18.47
N ASN A 44 -0.84 -15.67 -17.49
CA ASN A 44 -1.86 -15.94 -16.47
C ASN A 44 -3.29 -15.75 -16.99
N LEU A 45 -3.52 -14.84 -17.93
CA LEU A 45 -4.83 -14.67 -18.58
C LEU A 45 -5.15 -15.81 -19.55
N ASN A 46 -4.13 -16.41 -20.17
CA ASN A 46 -4.28 -17.53 -21.09
C ASN A 46 -3.38 -18.69 -20.67
N PRO A 47 -3.66 -19.35 -19.53
CA PRO A 47 -2.78 -20.38 -18.99
C PRO A 47 -2.82 -21.64 -19.87
N GLU A 48 -1.67 -22.01 -20.42
CA GLU A 48 -1.46 -23.29 -21.11
C GLU A 48 -1.33 -24.42 -20.09
N ARG A 49 -2.48 -24.86 -19.56
CA ARG A 49 -2.49 -25.87 -18.49
C ARG A 49 -2.01 -27.22 -19.03
N PRO A 50 -1.11 -27.92 -18.31
CA PRO A 50 -0.68 -29.25 -18.71
C PRO A 50 -1.83 -30.23 -18.68
N ASP A 51 -1.76 -31.23 -19.55
CA ASP A 51 -2.75 -32.30 -19.62
C ASP A 51 -2.60 -33.29 -18.45
N THR A 52 -3.59 -34.17 -18.30
CA THR A 52 -3.55 -35.21 -17.27
C THR A 52 -2.40 -36.19 -17.48
N GLY A 53 -1.92 -36.39 -18.72
CA GLY A 53 -0.77 -37.23 -19.03
C GLY A 53 0.50 -36.69 -18.38
N PHE A 54 0.82 -35.42 -18.63
CA PHE A 54 1.96 -34.73 -18.02
C PHE A 54 1.86 -34.73 -16.49
N LEU A 55 0.70 -34.40 -15.91
CA LEU A 55 0.57 -34.38 -14.45
C LEU A 55 0.85 -35.73 -13.78
N ARG A 56 0.62 -36.85 -14.49
CA ARG A 56 0.93 -38.20 -13.98
C ARG A 56 2.42 -38.52 -13.99
N THR A 57 3.25 -37.81 -14.76
CA THR A 57 4.72 -38.00 -14.75
C THR A 57 5.39 -37.29 -13.58
N LEU A 58 4.68 -36.39 -12.90
CA LEU A 58 5.18 -35.65 -11.76
C LEU A 58 5.04 -36.43 -10.44
N ASP A 59 5.86 -36.07 -9.45
CA ASP A 59 5.87 -36.74 -8.15
C ASP A 59 4.59 -36.44 -7.36
N SER A 60 3.77 -37.47 -7.17
CA SER A 60 2.51 -37.42 -6.41
C SER A 60 2.65 -37.96 -4.98
N SER A 61 3.87 -38.22 -4.52
CA SER A 61 4.12 -38.75 -3.17
C SER A 61 3.70 -37.74 -2.11
N ILE A 62 2.99 -38.23 -1.09
CA ILE A 62 2.52 -37.41 0.03
C ILE A 62 3.70 -36.73 0.72
N LYS A 63 4.82 -37.44 0.88
CA LYS A 63 6.04 -36.92 1.51
C LYS A 63 6.57 -35.67 0.79
N ARG A 64 6.72 -35.73 -0.54
CA ARG A 64 7.27 -34.60 -1.30
C ARG A 64 6.29 -33.43 -1.37
N ASN A 65 5.00 -33.71 -1.60
CA ASN A 65 3.96 -32.68 -1.62
C ASN A 65 3.83 -31.97 -0.27
N THR A 66 3.86 -32.71 0.84
CA THR A 66 3.81 -32.12 2.20
C THR A 66 5.03 -31.25 2.50
N ALA A 67 6.22 -31.66 2.03
CA ALA A 67 7.44 -30.86 2.19
C ALA A 67 7.35 -29.53 1.42
N VAL A 68 6.85 -29.56 0.18
CA VAL A 68 6.64 -28.34 -0.63
C VAL A 68 5.59 -27.43 0.02
N ILE A 69 4.47 -27.98 0.51
CA ILE A 69 3.43 -27.20 1.20
C ILE A 69 3.98 -26.51 2.46
N LYS A 70 4.86 -27.17 3.22
CA LYS A 70 5.52 -26.53 4.37
C LYS A 70 6.38 -25.34 3.94
N LYS A 71 7.10 -25.44 2.82
CA LYS A 71 7.89 -24.33 2.27
C LYS A 71 7.02 -23.18 1.77
N LEU A 72 5.84 -23.46 1.21
CA LEU A 72 4.86 -22.42 0.82
C LEU A 72 4.41 -21.55 2.00
N LYS A 73 4.47 -22.04 3.25
CA LYS A 73 4.16 -21.25 4.45
C LYS A 73 5.30 -20.27 4.83
N GLN A 74 6.49 -20.44 4.26
CA GLN A 74 7.70 -19.68 4.58
C GLN A 74 8.36 -19.07 3.34
N ILE A 75 7.54 -18.68 2.35
CA ILE A 75 8.01 -18.03 1.11
C ILE A 75 8.88 -16.82 1.45
N ASN A 76 10.06 -16.77 0.83
CA ASN A 76 10.99 -15.66 0.87
C ASN A 76 11.72 -15.55 -0.48
N GLU A 77 12.32 -14.40 -0.76
CA GLU A 77 12.99 -14.15 -2.04
C GLU A 77 14.23 -15.03 -2.23
N GLU A 78 15.00 -15.31 -1.17
CA GLU A 78 16.24 -16.10 -1.24
C GLU A 78 16.01 -17.55 -1.68
N GLN A 79 14.91 -18.17 -1.23
CA GLN A 79 14.56 -19.56 -1.52
C GLN A 79 13.64 -19.71 -2.74
N ARG A 80 13.33 -18.60 -3.42
CA ARG A 80 12.37 -18.56 -4.54
C ARG A 80 12.70 -19.58 -5.62
N GLU A 81 13.93 -19.57 -6.15
CA GLU A 81 14.35 -20.44 -7.25
C GLU A 81 14.23 -21.92 -6.87
N GLY A 82 14.73 -22.30 -5.69
CA GLY A 82 14.65 -23.69 -5.22
C GLY A 82 13.21 -24.16 -5.04
N LEU A 83 12.34 -23.31 -4.47
CA LEU A 83 10.93 -23.63 -4.30
C LEU A 83 10.18 -23.73 -5.64
N MET A 84 10.52 -22.89 -6.61
CA MET A 84 9.96 -22.94 -7.97
C MET A 84 10.31 -24.27 -8.66
N GLU A 85 11.56 -24.72 -8.60
CA GLU A 85 11.99 -25.99 -9.18
C GLU A 85 11.31 -27.19 -8.50
N GLU A 86 11.19 -27.16 -7.17
CA GLU A 86 10.44 -28.18 -6.44
C GLU A 86 8.97 -28.22 -6.87
N LEU A 87 8.31 -27.07 -6.98
CA LEU A 87 6.94 -26.95 -7.46
C LEU A 87 6.78 -27.47 -8.88
N ARG A 88 7.76 -27.27 -9.76
CA ARG A 88 7.73 -27.82 -11.12
C ARG A 88 7.71 -29.34 -11.11
N SER A 89 8.43 -29.98 -10.17
CA SER A 89 8.61 -31.43 -10.07
C SER A 89 7.46 -32.21 -9.42
N VAL A 90 6.52 -31.55 -8.73
CA VAL A 90 5.45 -32.22 -7.97
C VAL A 90 4.06 -32.05 -8.60
N ASN A 91 3.19 -33.04 -8.34
CA ASN A 91 1.77 -32.98 -8.66
C ASN A 91 0.94 -32.64 -7.41
N LEU A 92 0.53 -31.38 -7.30
CA LEU A 92 -0.32 -30.85 -6.23
C LEU A 92 -1.81 -30.96 -6.54
N SER A 93 -2.26 -31.70 -7.56
CA SER A 93 -3.69 -31.76 -7.93
C SER A 93 -4.59 -32.17 -6.75
N LYS A 94 -4.09 -33.01 -5.83
CA LYS A 94 -4.80 -33.44 -4.62
C LYS A 94 -4.57 -32.56 -3.39
N PHE A 95 -3.69 -31.56 -3.50
CA PHE A 95 -3.19 -30.73 -2.40
C PHE A 95 -3.34 -29.22 -2.67
N VAL A 96 -4.13 -28.83 -3.67
CA VAL A 96 -4.31 -27.42 -4.05
C VAL A 96 -4.83 -26.60 -2.87
N SER A 97 -5.80 -27.13 -2.12
CA SER A 97 -6.40 -26.48 -0.96
C SER A 97 -5.39 -26.23 0.17
N GLU A 98 -4.52 -27.20 0.43
CA GLU A 98 -3.47 -27.12 1.44
C GLU A 98 -2.37 -26.14 1.01
N ALA A 99 -2.01 -26.13 -0.28
CA ALA A 99 -1.09 -25.15 -0.84
C ALA A 99 -1.65 -23.72 -0.70
N VAL A 100 -2.93 -23.51 -1.04
CA VAL A 100 -3.62 -22.22 -0.86
C VAL A 100 -3.63 -21.80 0.60
N THR A 101 -3.95 -22.72 1.51
CA THR A 101 -3.96 -22.45 2.96
C THR A 101 -2.56 -22.05 3.45
N ALA A 102 -1.51 -22.76 3.01
CA ALA A 102 -0.13 -22.44 3.36
C ALA A 102 0.28 -21.03 2.88
N ILE A 103 -0.09 -20.65 1.65
CA ILE A 103 0.16 -19.31 1.10
C ILE A 103 -0.63 -18.24 1.88
N CYS A 104 -1.90 -18.50 2.18
CA CYS A 104 -2.73 -17.58 2.97
C CYS A 104 -2.19 -17.38 4.39
N ASP A 105 -1.55 -18.40 4.97
CA ASP A 105 -0.91 -18.33 6.28
C ASP A 105 0.49 -17.69 6.26
N ALA A 106 1.15 -17.65 5.10
CA ALA A 106 2.54 -17.23 4.97
C ALA A 106 2.78 -15.80 5.51
N LYS A 107 3.83 -15.64 6.31
CA LYS A 107 4.21 -14.34 6.88
C LYS A 107 5.14 -13.59 5.92
N LEU A 108 4.53 -13.03 4.86
CA LEU A 108 5.27 -12.33 3.81
C LEU A 108 5.72 -10.94 4.26
N ARG A 109 7.01 -10.61 4.07
CA ARG A 109 7.53 -9.24 4.13
C ARG A 109 7.37 -8.58 2.76
N ALA A 110 7.62 -7.27 2.70
CA ALA A 110 7.54 -6.52 1.44
C ALA A 110 8.50 -7.06 0.37
N ALA A 111 9.69 -7.52 0.77
CA ALA A 111 10.69 -8.11 -0.13
C ALA A 111 10.26 -9.48 -0.70
N ASP A 112 9.41 -10.22 0.02
CA ASP A 112 9.02 -11.58 -0.35
C ASP A 112 7.80 -11.61 -1.32
N ILE A 113 7.22 -10.45 -1.64
CA ILE A 113 6.00 -10.36 -2.45
C ILE A 113 6.23 -10.86 -3.88
N GLN A 114 7.38 -10.53 -4.50
CA GLN A 114 7.64 -10.94 -5.89
C GLN A 114 7.84 -12.46 -6.00
N ALA A 115 8.56 -13.10 -5.08
CA ALA A 115 8.60 -14.55 -4.96
C ALA A 115 7.19 -15.16 -4.84
N ALA A 116 6.34 -14.63 -3.96
CA ALA A 116 4.98 -15.13 -3.79
C ALA A 116 4.14 -15.00 -5.08
N VAL A 117 4.29 -13.90 -5.83
CA VAL A 117 3.59 -13.66 -7.12
C VAL A 117 4.00 -14.70 -8.16
N LEU A 118 5.29 -15.00 -8.29
CA LEU A 118 5.79 -16.00 -9.24
C LEU A 118 5.29 -17.41 -8.89
N ILE A 119 5.33 -17.77 -7.61
CA ILE A 119 4.80 -19.04 -7.10
C ILE A 119 3.29 -19.16 -7.38
N CYS A 120 2.51 -18.11 -7.06
CA CYS A 120 1.07 -18.11 -7.32
C CYS A 120 0.76 -18.18 -8.82
N SER A 121 1.55 -17.52 -9.66
CA SER A 121 1.41 -17.57 -11.12
C SER A 121 1.66 -18.98 -11.66
N LEU A 122 2.72 -19.66 -11.19
CA LEU A 122 3.00 -21.05 -11.56
C LEU A 122 1.83 -21.97 -11.17
N LEU A 123 1.32 -21.84 -9.95
CA LEU A 123 0.21 -22.65 -9.46
C LEU A 123 -1.09 -22.37 -10.22
N HIS A 124 -1.38 -21.10 -10.53
CA HIS A 124 -2.54 -20.69 -11.33
C HIS A 124 -2.48 -21.23 -12.77
N GLN A 125 -1.30 -21.18 -13.39
CA GLN A 125 -1.06 -21.71 -14.73
C GLN A 125 -1.14 -23.24 -14.79
N ARG A 126 -0.97 -23.93 -13.65
CA ARG A 126 -1.02 -25.39 -13.58
C ARG A 126 -2.39 -25.93 -13.15
N TYR A 127 -3.03 -25.31 -12.16
CA TYR A 127 -4.24 -25.81 -11.51
C TYR A 127 -5.38 -24.81 -11.62
N LYS A 128 -6.46 -25.21 -12.30
CA LYS A 128 -7.63 -24.34 -12.56
C LYS A 128 -8.27 -23.79 -11.29
N ASP A 129 -8.36 -24.61 -10.24
CA ASP A 129 -9.10 -24.27 -9.01
C ASP A 129 -8.26 -23.46 -8.01
N PHE A 130 -6.99 -23.19 -8.34
CA PHE A 130 -6.06 -22.48 -7.45
C PHE A 130 -6.48 -21.02 -7.21
N SER A 131 -6.63 -20.23 -8.27
CA SER A 131 -6.90 -18.79 -8.13
C SER A 131 -8.20 -18.48 -7.38
N PRO A 132 -9.36 -19.12 -7.70
CA PRO A 132 -10.61 -18.88 -6.96
C PRO A 132 -10.46 -19.16 -5.46
N SER A 133 -9.79 -20.26 -5.09
CA SER A 133 -9.56 -20.64 -3.70
C SER A 133 -8.60 -19.68 -2.99
N LEU A 134 -7.54 -19.25 -3.68
CA LEU A 134 -6.58 -18.27 -3.16
C LEU A 134 -7.25 -16.92 -2.89
N VAL A 135 -8.02 -16.41 -3.85
CA VAL A 135 -8.75 -15.15 -3.71
C VAL A 135 -9.68 -15.20 -2.50
N GLN A 136 -10.45 -16.27 -2.36
CA GLN A 136 -11.33 -16.46 -1.21
C GLN A 136 -10.58 -16.42 0.12
N GLY A 137 -9.43 -17.12 0.21
CA GLY A 137 -8.59 -17.15 1.40
C GLY A 137 -7.98 -15.79 1.74
N LEU A 138 -7.46 -15.06 0.75
CA LEU A 138 -6.86 -13.74 0.95
C LEU A 138 -7.90 -12.67 1.33
N VAL A 139 -9.09 -12.69 0.72
CA VAL A 139 -10.17 -11.75 1.03
C VAL A 139 -10.70 -11.94 2.46
N LYS A 140 -10.74 -13.18 2.96
CA LYS A 140 -11.15 -13.49 4.34
C LYS A 140 -10.30 -12.81 5.41
N ILE A 141 -9.07 -12.40 5.09
CA ILE A 141 -8.18 -11.64 5.99
C ILE A 141 -8.73 -10.24 6.27
N PHE A 142 -9.46 -9.64 5.33
CA PHE A 142 -10.10 -8.33 5.50
C PHE A 142 -11.44 -8.45 6.20
N PHE A 143 -12.15 -9.55 5.98
CA PHE A 143 -13.49 -9.82 6.49
C PHE A 143 -13.52 -11.08 7.38
N PRO A 144 -12.84 -11.08 8.53
CA PRO A 144 -12.95 -12.19 9.47
C PRO A 144 -14.38 -12.24 10.00
N GLY A 145 -15.06 -13.38 9.85
CA GLY A 145 -16.41 -13.56 10.42
C GLY A 145 -16.43 -13.47 11.95
N LYS A 146 -17.63 -13.56 12.55
CA LYS A 146 -17.88 -13.42 14.01
C LYS A 146 -17.07 -14.34 14.96
N ALA A 147 -16.31 -15.30 14.43
CA ALA A 147 -15.56 -16.29 15.23
C ALA A 147 -14.12 -15.86 15.59
N ALA A 148 -13.71 -14.62 15.31
CA ALA A 148 -12.37 -14.10 15.57
C ALA A 148 -12.32 -13.11 16.76
N GLU A 149 -13.26 -13.21 17.69
CA GLU A 149 -13.24 -12.49 18.97
C GLU A 149 -12.33 -13.23 19.97
N ASP A 150 -11.04 -13.29 19.67
CA ASP A 150 -10.00 -13.42 20.70
C ASP A 150 -9.36 -12.05 20.85
N VAL A 151 -9.65 -11.44 22.00
CA VAL A 151 -9.37 -10.06 22.35
C VAL A 151 -7.87 -9.93 22.71
N ASP A 152 -7.24 -8.87 22.19
CA ASP A 152 -5.89 -8.37 22.47
C ASP A 152 -4.63 -9.07 21.93
N VAL A 153 -4.62 -10.35 21.55
CA VAL A 153 -3.38 -10.93 20.98
C VAL A 153 -3.26 -10.56 19.49
N ASP A 154 -2.41 -9.56 19.25
CA ASP A 154 -1.72 -9.26 17.99
C ASP A 154 -2.48 -8.40 16.96
N ARG A 155 -3.06 -7.28 17.40
CA ARG A 155 -3.57 -6.20 16.51
C ARG A 155 -2.52 -5.76 15.49
N ASN A 156 -1.26 -5.66 15.90
CA ASN A 156 -0.16 -5.28 15.03
C ASN A 156 0.13 -6.35 13.96
N ALA A 157 0.21 -7.65 14.29
CA ALA A 157 0.36 -8.65 13.23
C ALA A 157 -0.86 -8.75 12.33
N ARG A 158 -2.07 -8.53 12.84
CA ARG A 158 -3.27 -8.41 11.97
C ARG A 158 -3.12 -7.26 10.98
N ALA A 159 -2.65 -6.09 11.42
CA ALA A 159 -2.36 -4.95 10.56
C ALA A 159 -1.26 -5.27 9.53
N MET A 160 -0.16 -5.88 9.97
CA MET A 160 0.94 -6.31 9.10
C MET A 160 0.49 -7.35 8.07
N LYS A 161 -0.37 -8.28 8.47
CA LYS A 161 -0.96 -9.29 7.59
C LYS A 161 -1.87 -8.66 6.56
N LYS A 162 -2.81 -7.78 6.97
CA LYS A 162 -3.64 -7.01 6.02
C LYS A 162 -2.77 -6.24 5.02
N ARG A 163 -1.65 -5.66 5.46
CA ARG A 163 -0.73 -4.89 4.61
C ARG A 163 -0.04 -5.77 3.57
N SER A 164 0.54 -6.90 3.96
CA SER A 164 1.20 -7.80 2.99
C SER A 164 0.20 -8.48 2.07
N THR A 165 -0.97 -8.88 2.58
CA THR A 165 -2.07 -9.43 1.77
C THR A 165 -2.59 -8.42 0.74
N LEU A 166 -2.78 -7.14 1.10
CA LEU A 166 -3.23 -6.12 0.16
C LEU A 166 -2.23 -5.90 -0.97
N LYS A 167 -0.93 -5.86 -0.63
CA LYS A 167 0.15 -5.78 -1.62
C LYS A 167 0.17 -6.98 -2.55
N LEU A 168 0.03 -8.18 -2.00
CA LEU A 168 -0.03 -9.41 -2.79
C LEU A 168 -1.24 -9.42 -3.72
N LEU A 169 -2.44 -9.08 -3.24
CA LEU A 169 -3.64 -9.00 -4.06
C LEU A 169 -3.47 -8.03 -5.24
N LEU A 170 -2.90 -6.84 -5.00
CA LEU A 170 -2.62 -5.87 -6.06
C LEU A 170 -1.64 -6.41 -7.10
N GLU A 171 -0.54 -7.05 -6.68
CA GLU A 171 0.42 -7.63 -7.62
C GLU A 171 -0.19 -8.79 -8.41
N LEU A 172 -0.95 -9.68 -7.75
CA LEU A 172 -1.68 -10.77 -8.40
C LEU A 172 -2.71 -10.26 -9.41
N TYR A 173 -3.34 -9.12 -9.13
CA TYR A 173 -4.22 -8.44 -10.07
C TYR A 173 -3.47 -7.89 -11.29
N PHE A 174 -2.32 -7.26 -11.08
CA PHE A 174 -1.50 -6.76 -12.18
C PHE A 174 -0.99 -7.88 -13.08
N VAL A 175 -0.55 -9.00 -12.50
CA VAL A 175 -0.14 -10.19 -13.27
C VAL A 175 -1.31 -11.06 -13.71
N GLY A 176 -2.57 -10.66 -13.53
CA GLY A 176 -3.73 -11.38 -14.09
C GLY A 176 -4.02 -12.75 -13.48
N VAL A 177 -3.49 -13.04 -12.28
CA VAL A 177 -3.96 -14.20 -11.47
C VAL A 177 -5.34 -13.88 -10.89
N VAL A 178 -5.54 -12.62 -10.50
CA VAL A 178 -6.84 -12.04 -10.11
C VAL A 178 -7.28 -11.09 -11.22
N ASP A 179 -8.54 -11.16 -11.63
CA ASP A 179 -9.11 -10.33 -12.70
C ASP A 179 -10.30 -9.49 -12.23
N ASP A 180 -10.84 -9.76 -11.03
CA ASP A 180 -11.94 -8.99 -10.46
C ASP A 180 -11.48 -7.75 -9.67
N THR A 181 -11.77 -6.57 -10.22
CA THR A 181 -11.52 -5.29 -9.53
C THR A 181 -12.49 -5.05 -8.36
N GLY A 182 -13.64 -5.74 -8.34
CA GLY A 182 -14.65 -5.67 -7.29
C GLY A 182 -14.12 -6.05 -5.90
N ILE A 183 -13.11 -6.92 -5.84
CA ILE A 183 -12.38 -7.25 -4.60
C ILE A 183 -11.85 -5.98 -3.93
N PHE A 184 -11.17 -5.11 -4.69
CA PHE A 184 -10.61 -3.87 -4.15
C PHE A 184 -11.70 -2.86 -3.82
N VAL A 185 -12.79 -2.81 -4.59
CA VAL A 185 -13.96 -1.97 -4.27
C VAL A 185 -14.50 -2.33 -2.90
N ASN A 186 -14.67 -3.63 -2.61
CA ASN A 186 -15.17 -4.11 -1.31
C ASN A 186 -14.19 -3.82 -0.17
N ILE A 187 -12.89 -4.07 -0.36
CA ILE A 187 -11.87 -3.79 0.66
C ILE A 187 -11.81 -2.29 0.95
N VAL A 188 -11.79 -1.43 -0.08
CA VAL A 188 -11.74 0.02 0.11
C VAL A 188 -13.02 0.51 0.79
N LYS A 189 -14.18 -0.01 0.43
CA LYS A 189 -15.47 0.34 1.07
C LYS A 189 -15.44 0.06 2.57
N ASP A 190 -14.88 -1.06 2.99
CA ASP A 190 -14.71 -1.42 4.40
C ASP A 190 -13.71 -0.49 5.10
N LEU A 191 -12.49 -0.36 4.56
CA LEU A 191 -11.44 0.48 5.14
C LEU A 191 -11.85 1.95 5.29
N THR A 192 -12.72 2.45 4.40
CA THR A 192 -13.24 3.82 4.40
C THR A 192 -14.57 3.99 5.16
N SER A 193 -15.01 2.96 5.88
CA SER A 193 -16.20 3.06 6.74
C SER A 193 -15.97 4.06 7.88
N VAL A 194 -16.91 4.98 8.05
CA VAL A 194 -16.90 5.99 9.12
C VAL A 194 -17.00 5.36 10.52
N GLU A 195 -17.49 4.13 10.62
CA GLU A 195 -17.53 3.39 11.90
C GLU A 195 -16.12 3.18 12.47
N HIS A 196 -15.11 3.05 11.62
CA HIS A 196 -13.73 2.90 12.07
C HIS A 196 -13.16 4.18 12.70
N LEU A 197 -13.72 5.35 12.41
CA LEU A 197 -13.26 6.64 12.95
C LEU A 197 -13.46 6.75 14.47
N LYS A 198 -14.31 5.90 15.05
CA LYS A 198 -14.50 5.80 16.51
C LYS A 198 -13.32 5.16 17.22
N ASP A 199 -12.48 4.41 16.50
CA ASP A 199 -11.30 3.71 17.02
C ASP A 199 -10.03 4.27 16.35
N ARG A 200 -9.20 4.92 17.15
CA ARG A 200 -8.01 5.66 16.69
C ARG A 200 -6.98 4.74 16.03
N ASP A 201 -6.72 3.59 16.63
CA ASP A 201 -5.75 2.61 16.11
C ASP A 201 -6.28 1.96 14.82
N ALA A 202 -7.59 1.70 14.74
CA ALA A 202 -8.23 1.18 13.52
C ALA A 202 -8.12 2.22 12.40
N THR A 203 -8.41 3.49 12.71
CA THR A 203 -8.25 4.62 11.79
C THR A 203 -6.83 4.74 11.28
N GLN A 204 -5.82 4.71 12.17
CA GLN A 204 -4.42 4.78 11.78
C GLN A 204 -4.01 3.60 10.89
N THR A 205 -4.45 2.39 11.23
CA THR A 205 -4.20 1.19 10.44
C THR A 205 -4.81 1.30 9.05
N ASN A 206 -6.07 1.74 8.96
CA ASN A 206 -6.79 1.90 7.69
C ASN A 206 -6.16 3.00 6.82
N LEU A 207 -5.80 4.14 7.40
CA LEU A 207 -5.07 5.21 6.69
C LEU A 207 -3.74 4.69 6.12
N SER A 208 -2.99 3.89 6.90
CA SER A 208 -1.74 3.27 6.44
C SER A 208 -1.96 2.29 5.28
N LEU A 209 -3.01 1.46 5.34
CA LEU A 209 -3.38 0.53 4.28
C LEU A 209 -3.81 1.27 3.01
N LEU A 210 -4.68 2.26 3.14
CA LEU A 210 -5.17 3.07 2.02
C LEU A 210 -4.03 3.89 1.37
N ALA A 211 -3.10 4.44 2.16
CA ALA A 211 -1.92 5.12 1.63
C ALA A 211 -0.99 4.16 0.87
N SER A 212 -0.85 2.91 1.34
CA SER A 212 -0.11 1.89 0.60
C SER A 212 -0.82 1.51 -0.70
N PHE A 213 -2.14 1.35 -0.65
CA PHE A 213 -2.98 1.07 -1.82
C PHE A 213 -2.88 2.19 -2.85
N ALA A 214 -2.99 3.45 -2.44
CA ALA A 214 -2.93 4.60 -3.35
C ALA A 214 -1.58 4.71 -4.08
N ARG A 215 -0.47 4.42 -3.38
CA ARG A 215 0.87 4.45 -3.98
C ARG A 215 1.06 3.37 -5.04
N GLN A 216 0.58 2.15 -4.79
CA GLN A 216 0.77 1.02 -5.69
C GLN A 216 -0.31 0.95 -6.78
N GLY A 217 -1.55 1.33 -6.45
CA GLY A 217 -2.73 1.31 -7.29
C GLY A 217 -3.11 2.67 -7.87
N ARG A 218 -2.14 3.55 -8.16
CA ARG A 218 -2.39 4.91 -8.72
C ARG A 218 -3.37 4.90 -9.89
N TYR A 219 -3.25 3.91 -10.77
CA TYR A 219 -4.14 3.75 -11.92
C TYR A 219 -5.61 3.44 -11.54
N LEU A 220 -5.84 2.68 -10.46
CA LEU A 220 -7.19 2.42 -9.93
C LEU A 220 -7.84 3.71 -9.42
N LEU A 221 -7.03 4.65 -8.92
CA LEU A 221 -7.47 6.00 -8.56
C LEU A 221 -7.55 6.93 -9.78
N GLY A 222 -7.16 6.49 -10.97
CA GLY A 222 -7.10 7.29 -12.19
C GLY A 222 -6.05 8.40 -12.16
N LEU A 223 -5.08 8.35 -11.25
CA LEU A 223 -4.01 9.34 -11.15
C LEU A 223 -3.03 9.17 -12.32
N PRO A 224 -2.51 10.26 -12.91
CA PRO A 224 -1.52 10.18 -13.97
C PRO A 224 -0.23 9.49 -13.48
N LEU A 225 0.45 8.86 -14.43
CA LEU A 225 1.75 8.23 -14.24
C LEU A 225 2.74 9.11 -15.00
N ALA A 226 3.45 9.98 -14.29
CA ALA A 226 4.39 10.87 -14.95
C ALA A 226 5.51 10.05 -15.64
N GLY A 227 5.61 10.14 -16.97
CA GLY A 227 6.77 9.68 -17.76
C GLY A 227 7.02 8.17 -17.84
N GLN A 228 5.97 7.33 -17.78
CA GLN A 228 6.11 5.86 -17.77
C GLN A 228 5.19 5.17 -18.78
N ASP A 229 5.45 5.34 -20.07
CA ASP A 229 4.63 4.81 -21.19
C ASP A 229 4.32 3.30 -21.07
N ILE A 230 5.31 2.52 -20.63
CA ILE A 230 5.18 1.05 -20.52
C ILE A 230 4.18 0.63 -19.42
N LEU A 231 4.00 1.45 -18.39
CA LEU A 231 2.97 1.22 -17.37
C LEU A 231 1.58 1.61 -17.86
N GLU A 232 1.48 2.63 -18.71
CA GLU A 232 0.19 2.97 -19.32
C GLU A 232 -0.34 1.80 -20.15
N GLU A 233 0.52 1.10 -20.88
CA GLU A 233 0.16 -0.10 -21.64
C GLU A 233 -0.36 -1.21 -20.72
N LEU A 234 0.40 -1.56 -19.68
CA LEU A 234 -0.02 -2.56 -18.69
C LEU A 234 -1.39 -2.20 -18.10
N PHE A 235 -1.59 -0.93 -17.78
CA PHE A 235 -2.80 -0.51 -17.10
C PHE A 235 -4.01 -0.35 -18.01
N LYS A 236 -3.82 0.01 -19.29
CA LYS A 236 -4.89 -0.11 -20.30
C LYS A 236 -5.41 -1.55 -20.37
N ALA A 237 -4.55 -2.56 -20.19
CA ALA A 237 -4.94 -3.97 -20.16
C ALA A 237 -5.64 -4.44 -18.86
N LEU A 238 -5.80 -3.58 -17.85
CA LEU A 238 -6.50 -3.93 -16.59
C LEU A 238 -8.04 -3.80 -16.68
N ASN A 239 -8.58 -3.18 -17.75
CA ASN A 239 -10.02 -3.02 -17.98
C ASN A 239 -10.81 -2.38 -16.82
N VAL A 240 -10.16 -1.54 -16.01
CA VAL A 240 -10.80 -0.85 -14.87
C VAL A 240 -11.78 0.19 -15.39
N THR A 241 -13.05 0.08 -14.97
CA THR A 241 -14.11 0.95 -15.48
C THR A 241 -14.03 2.36 -14.93
N THR A 242 -14.57 3.34 -15.67
CA THR A 242 -14.64 4.74 -15.22
C THR A 242 -15.42 4.87 -13.90
N ASP A 243 -16.47 4.07 -13.71
CA ASP A 243 -17.26 4.09 -12.47
C ASP A 243 -16.49 3.52 -11.28
N GLN A 244 -15.66 2.49 -11.47
CA GLN A 244 -14.75 1.99 -10.44
C GLN A 244 -13.71 3.05 -10.06
N LYS A 245 -13.08 3.71 -11.04
CA LYS A 245 -12.14 4.81 -10.78
C LYS A 245 -12.81 5.95 -10.01
N ARG A 246 -14.04 6.32 -10.39
CA ARG A 246 -14.84 7.33 -9.68
C ARG A 246 -15.15 6.90 -8.24
N PHE A 247 -15.51 5.64 -8.04
CA PHE A 247 -15.74 5.07 -6.71
C PHE A 247 -14.50 5.21 -5.82
N PHE A 248 -13.33 4.75 -6.27
CA PHE A 248 -12.11 4.83 -5.47
C PHE A 248 -11.78 6.28 -5.10
N ARG A 249 -11.82 7.20 -6.06
CA ARG A 249 -11.59 8.64 -5.79
C ARG A 249 -12.55 9.18 -4.72
N LYS A 250 -13.85 8.91 -4.86
CA LYS A 250 -14.86 9.41 -3.93
C LYS A 250 -14.69 8.80 -2.54
N ALA A 251 -14.45 7.49 -2.43
CA ALA A 251 -14.25 6.82 -1.16
C ALA A 251 -13.02 7.38 -0.42
N PHE A 252 -11.91 7.57 -1.13
CA PHE A 252 -10.69 8.17 -0.57
C PHE A 252 -10.92 9.62 -0.14
N GLN A 253 -11.57 10.43 -0.97
CA GLN A 253 -11.86 11.83 -0.65
C GLN A 253 -12.77 11.96 0.58
N THR A 254 -13.90 11.24 0.61
CA THR A 254 -14.83 11.30 1.74
C THR A 254 -14.16 10.86 3.04
N TYR A 255 -13.35 9.79 3.01
CA TYR A 255 -12.65 9.33 4.20
C TYR A 255 -11.54 10.28 4.65
N TYR A 256 -10.86 10.93 3.70
CA TYR A 256 -9.92 12.00 3.99
C TYR A 256 -10.59 13.16 4.72
N ASP A 257 -11.68 13.68 4.15
CA ASP A 257 -12.41 14.81 4.71
C ASP A 257 -12.90 14.50 6.14
N ALA A 258 -13.47 13.30 6.34
CA ALA A 258 -13.90 12.83 7.65
C ALA A 258 -12.73 12.62 8.64
N SER A 259 -11.57 12.16 8.17
CA SER A 259 -10.36 12.00 9.02
C SER A 259 -9.75 13.35 9.41
N VAL A 260 -9.79 14.33 8.50
CA VAL A 260 -9.37 15.71 8.76
C VAL A 260 -10.34 16.37 9.75
N GLU A 261 -11.65 16.18 9.59
CA GLU A 261 -12.65 16.66 10.55
C GLU A 261 -12.48 16.00 11.93
N LEU A 262 -12.15 14.70 11.99
CA LEU A 262 -11.79 14.03 13.24
C LEU A 262 -10.54 14.65 13.88
N LEU A 263 -9.48 14.88 13.09
CA LEU A 263 -8.27 15.56 13.57
C LEU A 263 -8.61 16.96 14.10
N GLN A 264 -9.41 17.73 13.36
CA GLN A 264 -9.84 19.07 13.74
C GLN A 264 -10.74 19.06 14.98
N SER A 265 -11.61 18.08 15.14
CA SER A 265 -12.48 17.94 16.33
C SER A 265 -11.72 17.44 17.56
N GLU A 266 -10.74 16.53 17.43
CA GLU A 266 -9.81 16.21 18.54
C GLU A 266 -9.04 17.46 19.01
N HIS A 267 -8.73 18.37 18.08
CA HIS A 267 -8.17 19.70 18.39
C HIS A 267 -9.20 20.67 19.00
N ALA A 268 -10.39 20.78 18.42
CA ALA A 268 -11.43 21.72 18.83
C ALA A 268 -12.06 21.35 20.18
N VAL A 269 -12.27 20.05 20.47
CA VAL A 269 -12.78 19.56 21.76
C VAL A 269 -11.78 19.84 22.90
N ARG A 270 -10.49 20.03 22.62
CA ARG A 270 -9.50 20.46 23.62
C ARG A 270 -9.35 21.97 23.77
N LEU A 271 -9.91 22.78 22.88
CA LEU A 271 -9.73 24.24 22.83
C LEU A 271 -11.03 25.06 22.75
N PHE A 272 -12.19 24.46 22.99
CA PHE A 272 -13.46 25.20 23.06
C PHE A 272 -14.16 24.92 24.38
N PRO A 273 -14.19 25.92 25.28
CA PRO A 273 -15.14 27.00 25.07
C PRO A 273 -14.41 28.27 24.67
N LEU A 274 -14.62 28.74 23.43
CA LEU A 274 -14.85 30.15 23.09
C LEU A 274 -15.02 30.29 21.57
N LEU A 275 -16.22 30.71 21.19
CA LEU A 275 -16.80 30.74 19.86
C LEU A 275 -15.93 31.38 18.75
N ASN A 276 -15.98 30.74 17.57
CA ASN A 276 -15.80 31.28 16.22
C ASN A 276 -14.40 31.20 15.55
N TRP A 277 -14.28 30.22 14.64
CA TRP A 277 -13.09 29.57 14.05
C TRP A 277 -12.44 30.29 12.84
N LYS A 278 -12.80 31.53 12.52
CA LYS A 278 -12.40 32.11 11.22
C LYS A 278 -10.93 32.58 11.08
N THR A 279 -10.06 32.33 12.06
CA THR A 279 -8.67 32.84 12.01
C THR A 279 -7.66 31.76 12.42
N LEU A 280 -7.56 30.75 11.56
CA LEU A 280 -6.61 29.63 11.50
C LEU A 280 -5.10 29.99 11.64
N ASN A 281 -4.75 31.25 11.91
CA ASN A 281 -3.37 31.76 12.00
C ASN A 281 -2.91 32.09 13.43
N LEU A 282 -3.76 31.93 14.45
CA LEU A 282 -3.40 32.13 15.86
C LEU A 282 -3.04 30.83 16.60
N GLU A 283 -3.31 29.66 16.02
CA GLU A 283 -3.15 28.35 16.69
C GLU A 283 -1.70 27.96 17.02
N ARG A 284 -0.73 28.53 16.30
CA ARG A 284 0.70 28.38 16.63
C ARG A 284 1.08 29.06 17.96
N LYS A 285 0.23 29.95 18.48
CA LYS A 285 0.45 30.76 19.69
C LYS A 285 0.01 30.03 20.97
N SER A 286 -1.00 29.16 20.90
CA SER A 286 -1.51 28.40 22.06
C SER A 286 -0.60 27.23 22.45
N LEU A 287 -0.03 26.51 21.46
CA LEU A 287 0.99 25.47 21.72
C LEU A 287 2.23 26.08 22.39
N ARG A 288 2.67 27.25 21.89
CA ARG A 288 3.76 28.05 22.49
C ARG A 288 3.41 28.60 23.87
N GLN A 289 2.13 28.88 24.15
CA GLN A 289 1.70 29.39 25.44
C GLN A 289 1.66 28.29 26.50
N MET A 290 1.29 27.07 26.14
CA MET A 290 1.34 25.90 27.01
C MET A 290 2.79 25.40 27.21
N GLU A 291 3.64 25.47 26.18
CA GLU A 291 5.10 25.30 26.32
C GLU A 291 5.69 26.34 27.28
N HIS A 292 5.25 27.59 27.18
CA HIS A 292 5.69 28.68 28.05
C HIS A 292 5.14 28.59 29.49
N GLU A 293 3.93 28.05 29.68
CA GLU A 293 3.37 27.75 31.01
C GLU A 293 4.03 26.52 31.65
N ASN A 294 4.34 25.50 30.86
CA ASN A 294 5.13 24.35 31.31
C ASN A 294 6.57 24.76 31.66
N GLU A 295 7.20 25.65 30.87
CA GLU A 295 8.50 26.28 31.21
C GLU A 295 8.42 27.09 32.51
N LYS A 296 7.34 27.85 32.73
CA LYS A 296 7.13 28.61 33.98
C LYS A 296 6.91 27.71 35.19
N ILE A 297 6.21 26.59 35.03
CA ILE A 297 6.04 25.59 36.09
C ILE A 297 7.37 24.89 36.38
N LEU A 298 8.14 24.54 35.35
CA LEU A 298 9.50 24.01 35.48
C LEU A 298 10.42 25.01 36.19
N SER A 299 10.34 26.30 35.85
CA SER A 299 11.17 27.34 36.46
C SER A 299 10.75 27.71 37.89
N ALA A 300 9.49 27.47 38.26
CA ALA A 300 8.94 27.81 39.58
C ALA A 300 8.95 26.65 40.58
N LYS A 301 8.84 25.40 40.12
CA LYS A 301 8.76 24.20 40.98
C LYS A 301 9.87 23.17 40.73
N GLY A 302 10.69 23.33 39.68
CA GLY A 302 11.73 22.38 39.29
C GLY A 302 11.23 21.13 38.58
N GLU A 303 9.95 20.77 38.74
CA GLU A 303 9.37 19.52 38.23
C GLU A 303 7.95 19.71 37.68
N LEU A 304 7.66 19.05 36.55
CA LEU A 304 6.32 18.88 35.99
C LEU A 304 5.67 17.66 36.64
N ASN A 305 4.37 17.75 37.00
CA ASN A 305 3.65 16.59 37.52
C ASN A 305 3.70 15.42 36.51
N GLU A 306 4.22 14.28 36.95
CA GLU A 306 4.59 13.12 36.11
C GLU A 306 3.39 12.56 35.33
N GLU A 307 2.20 12.61 35.93
CA GLU A 307 0.94 12.18 35.33
C GLU A 307 0.48 13.10 34.18
N ASN A 308 0.68 14.42 34.34
CA ASN A 308 0.34 15.42 33.32
C ASN A 308 1.34 15.38 32.16
N ALA A 309 2.63 15.21 32.45
CA ALA A 309 3.67 15.04 31.44
C ALA A 309 3.43 13.75 30.63
N SER A 310 3.14 12.63 31.29
CA SER A 310 2.81 11.34 30.66
C SER A 310 1.56 11.43 29.78
N THR A 311 0.51 12.10 30.24
CA THR A 311 -0.72 12.29 29.48
C THR A 311 -0.49 13.16 28.24
N TYR A 312 0.19 14.30 28.40
CA TYR A 312 0.56 15.16 27.27
C TYR A 312 1.41 14.43 26.22
N GLU A 313 2.43 13.70 26.67
CA GLU A 313 3.34 12.93 25.80
C GLU A 313 2.59 11.86 24.99
N LYS A 314 1.68 11.10 25.64
CA LYS A 314 0.83 10.09 24.97
C LYS A 314 -0.07 10.72 23.91
N LEU A 315 -0.68 11.85 24.23
CA LEU A 315 -1.57 12.59 23.33
C LEU A 315 -0.82 13.18 22.13
N ARG A 316 0.35 13.79 22.36
CA ARG A 316 1.21 14.35 21.32
C ARG A 316 1.67 13.26 20.34
N LYS A 317 2.11 12.10 20.85
CA LYS A 317 2.48 10.96 20.01
C LYS A 317 1.32 10.47 19.14
N ALA A 318 0.12 10.41 19.70
CA ALA A 318 -1.07 10.01 18.94
C ALA A 318 -1.46 11.03 17.85
N TYR A 319 -1.33 12.33 18.14
CA TYR A 319 -1.50 13.39 17.15
C TYR A 319 -0.47 13.28 16.02
N ASP A 320 0.82 13.19 16.35
CA ASP A 320 1.89 13.09 15.35
C ASP A 320 1.69 11.86 14.46
N GLN A 321 1.17 10.77 15.02
CA GLN A 321 0.82 9.57 14.28
C GLN A 321 -0.37 9.77 13.33
N LEU A 322 -1.45 10.40 13.78
CA LEU A 322 -2.60 10.70 12.93
C LEU A 322 -2.24 11.71 11.83
N TYR A 323 -1.51 12.77 12.17
CA TYR A 323 -1.00 13.75 11.22
C TYR A 323 -0.09 13.12 10.16
N ARG A 324 0.84 12.24 10.55
CA ARG A 324 1.68 11.49 9.60
C ARG A 324 0.84 10.54 8.74
N GLY A 325 -0.18 9.91 9.31
CA GLY A 325 -1.11 9.05 8.57
C GLY A 325 -1.90 9.82 7.50
N ILE A 326 -2.50 10.95 7.88
CA ILE A 326 -3.24 11.86 7.01
C ILE A 326 -2.29 12.45 5.95
N SER A 327 -1.09 12.91 6.32
CA SER A 327 -0.10 13.46 5.39
C SER A 327 0.43 12.41 4.40
N GLY A 328 0.67 11.18 4.87
CA GLY A 328 1.09 10.07 4.01
C GLY A 328 -0.01 9.57 3.08
N PHE A 329 -1.28 9.68 3.50
CA PHE A 329 -2.45 9.43 2.66
C PHE A 329 -2.67 10.57 1.65
N SER A 330 -2.35 11.81 2.05
CA SER A 330 -2.58 13.02 1.28
C SER A 330 -1.52 13.28 0.22
N ALA A 331 -0.24 12.99 0.46
CA ALA A 331 0.82 13.23 -0.53
C ALA A 331 0.59 12.50 -1.89
N PRO A 332 0.13 11.23 -1.93
CA PRO A 332 -0.22 10.55 -3.18
C PRO A 332 -1.55 11.01 -3.79
N CYS A 333 -2.51 11.45 -2.97
CA CYS A 333 -3.88 11.74 -3.39
C CYS A 333 -4.10 13.25 -3.66
N LEU A 334 -3.71 14.15 -2.76
CA LEU A 334 -3.99 15.58 -2.84
C LEU A 334 -3.17 16.31 -3.91
N GLN A 335 -1.90 15.96 -4.11
CA GLN A 335 -1.05 16.78 -4.99
C GLN A 335 -1.54 16.76 -6.46
N GLU A 336 -2.29 15.73 -6.86
CA GLU A 336 -2.87 15.63 -8.20
C GLU A 336 -4.40 15.61 -8.24
N ILE A 337 -5.11 15.20 -7.18
CA ILE A 337 -6.58 15.34 -7.12
C ILE A 337 -6.97 16.81 -6.99
N VAL A 338 -6.21 17.61 -6.20
CA VAL A 338 -6.43 19.06 -6.11
C VAL A 338 -6.09 19.74 -7.44
N VAL A 339 -5.01 19.34 -8.12
CA VAL A 339 -4.66 19.87 -9.45
C VAL A 339 -5.69 19.46 -10.51
N SER A 340 -6.14 18.20 -10.51
CA SER A 340 -7.16 17.70 -11.46
C SER A 340 -8.53 18.35 -11.24
N LEU A 341 -8.92 18.59 -9.99
CA LEU A 341 -10.15 19.29 -9.64
C LEU A 341 -10.05 20.80 -9.91
N LEU A 342 -8.88 21.42 -9.76
CA LEU A 342 -8.65 22.82 -10.17
C LEU A 342 -8.72 22.97 -11.69
N VAL A 343 -8.22 22.01 -12.46
CA VAL A 343 -8.32 22.01 -13.94
C VAL A 343 -9.77 21.78 -14.40
N GLN A 344 -10.51 20.87 -13.77
CA GLN A 344 -11.94 20.67 -14.07
C GLN A 344 -12.81 21.87 -13.65
N SER A 345 -12.50 22.49 -12.51
CA SER A 345 -13.19 23.72 -12.06
C SER A 345 -12.87 24.91 -12.96
N SER A 346 -11.67 25.00 -13.52
CA SER A 346 -11.29 26.05 -14.47
C SER A 346 -12.03 25.94 -15.81
N THR A 347 -12.46 24.74 -16.19
CA THR A 347 -13.25 24.51 -17.42
C THR A 347 -14.72 24.93 -17.24
N VAL A 348 -15.22 24.92 -16.00
CA VAL A 348 -16.58 25.37 -15.66
C VAL A 348 -16.62 26.89 -15.42
N ILE A 349 -15.53 27.49 -14.95
CA ILE A 349 -15.45 28.95 -14.69
C ILE A 349 -15.35 29.77 -16.00
N TYR A 350 -14.92 29.18 -17.13
CA TYR A 350 -14.86 29.85 -18.44
C TYR A 350 -16.11 29.67 -19.33
N ARG A 351 -17.24 29.20 -18.79
CA ARG A 351 -18.56 29.45 -19.39
C ARG A 351 -19.28 30.52 -18.58
N SER A 352 -18.81 31.76 -18.71
CA SER A 352 -19.54 32.93 -18.20
C SER A 352 -20.90 33.04 -18.92
N PRO A 353 -22.03 33.21 -18.20
CA PRO A 353 -23.33 33.49 -18.80
C PRO A 353 -23.48 34.91 -19.36
N ASP A 354 -22.49 35.79 -19.18
CA ASP A 354 -22.61 37.23 -19.45
C ASP A 354 -21.79 37.71 -20.66
N SER A 355 -21.92 37.03 -21.80
CA SER A 355 -21.59 37.65 -23.09
C SER A 355 -22.88 38.19 -23.71
N LYS A 356 -23.23 39.43 -23.34
CA LYS A 356 -24.24 40.20 -24.09
C LYS A 356 -23.75 40.35 -25.54
N PRO A 357 -24.61 40.15 -26.55
CA PRO A 357 -24.27 40.48 -27.93
C PRO A 357 -24.17 42.00 -28.01
N ILE A 358 -22.97 42.50 -28.29
CA ILE A 358 -22.80 43.86 -28.80
C ILE A 358 -23.23 43.78 -30.27
N SER A 359 -24.26 44.56 -30.59
CA SER A 359 -24.85 44.71 -31.92
C SER A 359 -23.88 45.26 -32.95
#